data_AF-A0AAP3DEM3-F1
#
_entry.id   AF-A0AAP3DEM3-F1
#
_cell.length_a   1.000
_cell.length_b   1.000
_cell.length_c   1.000
_cell.angle_alpha   90.00
_cell.angle_beta   90.00
_cell.angle_gamma   90.00
#
_symmetry.space_group_name_H-M   'P 1'
#
loop_
_entity.id
_entity.type
_entity.pdbx_description
1 polymer ?
#
loop_
_entity_poly.entity_id
_entity_poly.type
_entity_poly.pdbx_seq_one_letter_code
_entity_poly.pdbx_strand_id
1 'polypeptide(L)'
;MVHAMQFVVGVVILGIQYYLSRRDNTYWGAILPVIYIACFVYGKLTGLFNEGKEMSMILAALGGTALLLLVWIKGRTSVKDKRRKELEKIELHDL
;
A
#
# COMPACT_ATOMS: atom_id res chain seq x y z
N MET A 1 -1.44 25.81 -9.48
CA MET A 1 -1.40 24.74 -10.51
C MET A 1 -0.55 23.54 -10.10
N VAL A 2 0.67 23.72 -9.58
CA VAL A 2 1.58 22.61 -9.20
C VAL A 2 0.99 21.64 -8.16
N HIS A 3 0.28 22.15 -7.13
CA HIS A 3 -0.30 21.30 -6.09
C HIS A 3 -1.46 20.40 -6.56
N ALA A 4 -2.22 20.84 -7.57
CA ALA A 4 -3.28 20.03 -8.16
C ALA A 4 -2.71 18.86 -8.97
N MET A 5 -1.61 19.08 -9.69
CA MET A 5 -0.87 18.02 -10.38
C MET A 5 -0.32 16.98 -9.40
N GLN A 6 0.27 17.41 -8.28
CA GLN A 6 0.79 16.51 -7.23
C GLN A 6 -0.32 15.63 -6.62
N PHE A 7 -1.50 16.21 -6.40
CA PHE A 7 -2.65 15.47 -5.87
C PHE A 7 -3.15 14.41 -6.86
N VAL A 8 -3.27 14.75 -8.14
CA VAL A 8 -3.69 13.79 -9.19
C VAL A 8 -2.70 12.63 -9.32
N VAL A 9 -1.40 12.91 -9.27
CA VAL A 9 -0.36 11.87 -9.27
C VAL A 9 -0.51 10.94 -8.07
N GLY A 10 -0.78 11.49 -6.88
CA GLY A 10 -1.07 10.68 -5.69
C GLY A 10 -2.28 9.76 -5.85
N VAL A 11 -3.38 10.28 -6.41
CA VAL A 11 -4.60 9.49 -6.66
C VAL A 11 -4.35 8.38 -7.69
N VAL A 12 -3.59 8.66 -8.75
CA VAL A 12 -3.23 7.66 -9.77
C VAL A 12 -2.35 6.56 -9.15
N ILE A 13 -1.36 6.91 -8.34
CA ILE A 13 -0.50 5.95 -7.64
C ILE A 13 -1.32 5.06 -6.69
N LEU A 14 -2.26 5.65 -5.94
CA LEU A 14 -3.15 4.89 -5.06
C LEU A 14 -4.11 3.98 -5.84
N GLY A 15 -4.64 4.45 -6.97
CA GLY A 15 -5.48 3.66 -7.86
C GLY A 15 -4.73 2.47 -8.47
N ILE A 16 -3.50 2.70 -8.92
CA ILE A 16 -2.57 1.66 -9.38
C ILE A 16 -2.30 0.68 -8.23
N GLN A 17 -1.97 1.15 -7.04
CA GLN A 17 -1.71 0.28 -5.88
C GLN A 17 -2.93 -0.60 -5.53
N TYR A 18 -4.14 -0.01 -5.52
CA TYR A 18 -5.37 -0.73 -5.25
C TYR A 18 -5.67 -1.79 -6.31
N TYR A 19 -5.52 -1.42 -7.59
CA TYR A 19 -5.71 -2.33 -8.72
C TYR A 19 -4.72 -3.50 -8.67
N LEU A 20 -3.46 -3.21 -8.37
CA LEU A 20 -2.40 -4.21 -8.25
C LEU A 20 -2.55 -5.11 -7.02
N SER A 21 -3.09 -4.60 -5.92
CA SER A 21 -3.41 -5.41 -4.74
C SER A 21 -4.51 -6.45 -4.99
N ARG A 22 -5.36 -6.25 -6.01
CA ARG A 22 -6.42 -7.20 -6.41
C ARG A 22 -5.93 -8.28 -7.38
N ARG A 23 -4.75 -8.15 -7.98
CA ARG A 23 -4.19 -9.23 -8.82
C ARG A 23 -3.79 -10.43 -7.96
N ASP A 24 -3.80 -11.60 -8.58
CA ASP A 24 -3.56 -12.88 -7.91
C ASP A 24 -2.21 -12.90 -7.17
N ASN A 25 -1.22 -12.24 -7.76
CA ASN A 25 0.12 -12.11 -7.22
C ASN A 25 0.22 -11.08 -6.07
N THR A 26 0.37 -11.61 -4.86
CA THR A 26 0.55 -10.90 -3.58
C THR A 26 1.64 -9.82 -3.62
N TYR A 27 2.74 -10.03 -4.35
CA TYR A 27 3.93 -9.16 -4.33
C TYR A 27 3.67 -7.74 -4.84
N TRP A 28 2.69 -7.56 -5.72
CA TRP A 28 2.41 -6.25 -6.31
C TRP A 28 1.86 -5.21 -5.32
N GLY A 29 1.12 -5.66 -4.29
CA GLY A 29 0.65 -4.75 -3.24
C GLY A 29 1.73 -4.36 -2.23
N ALA A 30 2.81 -5.15 -2.12
CA ALA A 30 3.95 -4.89 -1.26
C ALA A 30 4.96 -3.88 -1.83
N ILE A 31 4.88 -3.58 -3.14
CA ILE A 31 5.77 -2.62 -3.81
C ILE A 31 5.65 -1.22 -3.21
N LEU A 32 4.43 -0.74 -2.91
CA LEU A 32 4.26 0.62 -2.39
C LEU A 32 4.83 0.81 -0.97
N PRO A 33 4.60 -0.11 -0.01
CA PRO A 33 5.32 -0.09 1.27
C PRO A 33 6.84 -0.05 1.09
N VAL A 34 7.39 -0.82 0.14
CA VAL A 34 8.84 -0.87 -0.11
C VAL A 34 9.35 0.45 -0.69
N ILE A 35 8.67 1.01 -1.70
CA ILE A 35 9.03 2.31 -2.28
C ILE A 35 8.95 3.42 -1.22
N TYR A 36 7.89 3.39 -0.39
CA TYR A 36 7.72 4.37 0.68
C TYR A 36 8.91 4.38 1.65
N ILE A 37 9.35 3.21 2.12
CA ILE A 37 10.55 3.09 2.96
C ILE A 37 11.80 3.54 2.19
N ALA A 38 11.95 3.16 0.93
CA ALA A 38 13.10 3.55 0.11
C ALA A 38 13.21 5.08 -0.03
N CYS A 39 12.09 5.81 -0.16
CA CYS A 39 12.09 7.27 -0.15
C CYS A 39 12.59 7.86 1.17
N PHE A 40 12.22 7.28 2.32
CA PHE A 40 12.73 7.71 3.63
C PHE A 40 14.23 7.47 3.77
N VAL A 41 14.72 6.31 3.32
CA VAL A 41 16.16 5.98 3.31
C VAL A 41 16.92 6.95 2.40
N TYR A 42 16.43 7.17 1.19
CA TYR A 42 17.03 8.10 0.23
C TYR A 42 17.12 9.51 0.81
N GLY A 43 16.01 10.05 1.34
CA GLY A 43 16.01 11.40 1.90
C GLY A 43 16.89 11.54 3.15
N LYS A 44 17.13 10.45 3.90
CA LYS A 44 18.13 10.43 4.98
C LYS A 44 19.56 10.54 4.43
N LEU A 45 19.87 9.78 3.38
CA LEU A 45 21.21 9.73 2.78
C LEU A 45 21.57 11.04 2.07
N THR A 46 20.60 11.70 1.44
CA THR A 46 20.83 12.98 0.74
C THR A 46 20.72 14.20 1.65
N GLY A 47 20.48 14.01 2.95
CA GLY A 47 20.27 15.11 3.90
C GLY A 47 18.98 15.91 3.66
N LEU A 48 18.04 15.39 2.87
CA LEU A 48 16.77 16.06 2.54
C LEU A 48 15.91 16.33 3.78
N PHE A 49 16.10 15.52 4.82
CA PHE A 49 15.38 15.62 6.09
C PHE A 49 16.23 16.19 7.25
N ASN A 50 17.43 16.75 6.97
CA ASN A 50 18.34 17.27 8.01
C ASN A 50 17.77 18.44 8.81
N GLU A 51 16.78 19.17 8.28
CA GLU A 51 16.15 20.31 8.97
C GLU A 51 15.01 19.89 9.92
N GLY A 52 14.55 18.63 9.84
CA GLY A 52 13.45 18.10 10.64
C GLY A 52 13.90 17.36 11.90
N LYS A 53 13.03 17.28 12.93
CA LYS A 53 13.26 16.41 14.08
C LYS A 53 13.28 14.94 13.63
N GLU A 54 14.38 14.23 13.89
CA GLU A 54 14.53 12.80 13.54
C GLU A 54 13.35 11.94 14.04
N MET A 55 12.81 12.26 15.22
CA MET A 55 11.66 11.55 15.78
C MET A 55 10.40 11.68 14.91
N SER A 56 10.14 12.86 14.35
CA SER A 56 9.00 13.08 13.46
C SER A 56 9.15 12.29 12.15
N MET A 57 10.37 12.17 11.64
CA MET A 57 10.67 11.35 10.46
C MET A 57 10.43 9.86 10.74
N ILE A 58 10.91 9.35 11.88
CA ILE A 58 10.71 7.94 12.26
C ILE A 58 9.23 7.62 12.45
N LEU A 59 8.48 8.50 13.12
CA LEU A 59 7.03 8.33 13.29
C LEU A 59 6.29 8.35 11.94
N ALA A 60 6.66 9.23 11.01
CA ALA A 60 6.06 9.29 9.69
C ALA A 60 6.38 8.03 8.86
N ALA A 61 7.61 7.53 8.95
CA ALA A 61 8.03 6.30 8.30
C ALA A 61 7.24 5.09 8.83
N LEU A 62 7.18 4.94 10.17
CA LEU A 62 6.48 3.83 10.81
C LEU A 62 4.97 3.91 10.61
N GLY A 63 4.37 5.08 10.85
CA GLY A 63 2.93 5.30 10.74
C GLY A 63 2.43 5.11 9.31
N GLY A 64 3.11 5.70 8.33
CA GLY A 64 2.75 5.55 6.91
C GLY A 64 2.88 4.11 6.44
N THR A 65 3.96 3.41 6.82
CA THR A 65 4.16 2.01 6.46
C THR A 65 3.09 1.11 7.09
N ALA A 66 2.77 1.32 8.38
CA ALA A 66 1.75 0.54 9.08
C ALA A 66 0.37 0.69 8.41
N LEU A 67 0.00 1.91 8.01
CA LEU A 67 -1.24 2.16 7.28
C LEU A 67 -1.26 1.47 5.91
N LEU A 68 -0.15 1.55 5.15
CA LEU A 68 -0.04 0.89 3.85
C LEU A 68 -0.17 -0.64 3.97
N LEU A 69 0.47 -1.24 4.98
CA LEU A 69 0.36 -2.66 5.27
C LEU A 69 -1.07 -3.05 5.69
N LEU A 70 -1.72 -2.25 6.53
CA LEU A 70 -3.09 -2.52 6.98
C LEU A 70 -4.08 -2.52 5.80
N VAL A 71 -3.99 -1.53 4.92
CA VAL A 71 -4.83 -1.44 3.71
C VAL A 71 -4.58 -2.64 2.80
N TRP A 72 -3.32 -3.02 2.62
CA TRP A 72 -2.95 -4.18 1.80
C TRP A 72 -3.49 -5.49 2.37
N ILE A 73 -3.33 -5.73 3.68
CA ILE A 73 -3.86 -6.92 4.36
C ILE A 73 -5.38 -6.98 4.20
N LYS A 74 -6.10 -5.87 4.46
CA LYS A 74 -7.56 -5.81 4.25
C LYS A 74 -7.96 -6.13 2.82
N GLY A 75 -7.23 -5.59 1.83
CA GLY A 75 -7.46 -5.88 0.42
C GLY A 75 -7.33 -7.37 0.11
N ARG A 76 -6.30 -8.03 0.64
CA ARG A 76 -6.07 -9.47 0.45
C ARG A 76 -7.10 -10.33 1.17
N THR A 77 -7.49 -9.97 2.39
CA THR A 77 -8.53 -10.70 3.15
C THR A 77 -9.86 -10.67 2.39
N SER A 78 -10.25 -9.52 1.82
CA SER A 78 -11.47 -9.43 1.01
C SER A 78 -11.46 -10.35 -0.22
N VAL A 79 -10.33 -10.47 -0.91
CA VAL A 79 -10.19 -11.40 -2.06
C VAL A 79 -10.26 -12.85 -1.59
N LYS A 80 -9.60 -13.20 -0.48
CA LYS A 80 -9.66 -14.54 0.11
C LYS A 80 -11.07 -14.93 0.54
N ASP A 81 -11.79 -14.01 1.19
CA ASP A 81 -13.16 -14.25 1.63
C ASP A 81 -14.12 -14.41 0.45
N LYS A 82 -13.94 -13.64 -0.63
CA LYS A 82 -14.71 -13.85 -1.88
C LYS A 82 -14.44 -15.23 -2.46
N ARG A 83 -13.16 -15.64 -2.58
CA ARG A 83 -12.82 -16.98 -3.09
C ARG A 83 -13.40 -18.10 -2.21
N ARG A 84 -13.39 -17.95 -0.89
CA ARG A 84 -14.00 -18.91 0.03
C ARG A 84 -15.51 -19.05 -0.19
N LYS A 85 -16.23 -17.93 -0.33
CA LYS A 85 -17.68 -17.96 -0.61
C LYS A 85 -18.03 -18.58 -1.96
N GLU A 86 -17.22 -18.35 -2.98
CA GLU A 86 -17.44 -18.99 -4.29
C GLU A 86 -17.18 -20.50 -4.21
N LEU A 87 -16.17 -20.95 -3.44
CA LEU A 87 -15.93 -22.38 -3.18
C LEU A 87 -17.08 -23.05 -2.41
N GLU A 88 -17.57 -22.41 -1.34
CA GLU A 88 -18.72 -22.90 -0.55
C GLU A 88 -19.98 -23.04 -1.43
N LYS A 89 -20.21 -22.12 -2.37
CA LYS A 89 -21.33 -22.23 -3.33
C LYS A 89 -21.22 -23.42 -4.26
N ILE A 90 -20.01 -23.74 -4.72
CA ILE A 90 -19.77 -24.89 -5.60
C ILE A 90 -20.01 -26.18 -4.81
N GLU A 91 -19.48 -26.27 -3.58
CA GLU A 91 -19.65 -27.44 -2.70
C GLU A 91 -21.13 -27.69 -2.35
N LEU A 92 -21.92 -26.63 -2.14
CA LEU A 92 -23.37 -26.74 -1.90
C LEU A 92 -24.18 -27.13 -3.13
N HIS A 93 -23.65 -26.93 -4.35
CA HIS A 93 -24.34 -27.29 -5.60
C HIS A 93 -23.99 -28.73 -6.04
N ASP A 94 -22.86 -29.25 -5.57
CA ASP A 94 -22.39 -30.62 -5.82
C ASP A 94 -22.98 -31.65 -4.80
N LEU A 95 -23.56 -31.17 -3.70
CA LEU A 95 -24.32 -31.94 -2.70
C LEU A 95 -25.79 -32.11 -3.08
#